data_AF-A0A7S2PFU5-F1
#
_entry.id   AF-A0A7S2PFU5-F1
#
_cell.length_a   1.000
_cell.length_b   1.000
_cell.length_c   1.000
_cell.angle_alpha   90.00
_cell.angle_beta   90.00
_cell.angle_gamma   90.00
#
_symmetry.space_group_name_H-M   'P 1'
#
loop_
_entity.id
_entity.type
_entity.pdbx_description
1 polymer ?
#
loop_
_entity_poly.entity_id
_entity_poly.type
_entity_poly.pdbx_seq_one_letter_code
_entity_poly.pdbx_strand_id
1 'polypeptide(L)'
;RAPAVELGGGAEGPPGGAGGAPKEQDAGRAFRAGHFAALVVGATGVVFGDIGTSPLYTFSGIFVDVLKTNDPTPEDVRDAFAMIFWALTFVVGFKYVCIVMSVSHHGEGGTFAMTSKILESSEQDGKPVGKTMRAAVTFLGMLGLALLAGDGCITPPVSVLGALNGIPLAISADAQVAIAVVVLLFVFLVQRRGSDFIGRIAGPVMIVWFAAIAALGIYNLFQHPGAAKLVAHGLNPSCLVSFWTQGRYRGADAWRSLAGVVLSVTGAEALYADMGHFGRGPISAAWFGLVYPCLVVQYMGQAASLCADGRGVDNPFFSAVPTAMMWPMTILAVLAGVIPSPAVI
;
A
#
# COMPACT_ATOMS: atom_id res chain seq x y z
N ARG A 1 26.68 -13.03 78.50
CA ARG A 1 26.27 -12.08 79.57
C ARG A 1 25.92 -10.76 78.90
N ALA A 2 24.63 -10.43 78.82
CA ALA A 2 24.15 -9.06 78.60
C ALA A 2 24.40 -8.22 79.89
N PRO A 3 24.18 -6.89 79.88
CA PRO A 3 22.80 -6.37 79.86
C PRO A 3 22.56 -5.18 78.92
N ALA A 4 21.26 -4.98 78.64
CA ALA A 4 20.64 -3.83 78.02
C ALA A 4 20.28 -2.75 79.07
N VAL A 5 20.18 -1.49 78.64
CA VAL A 5 19.30 -0.47 79.24
C VAL A 5 18.69 0.35 78.09
N GLU A 6 17.41 0.65 78.23
CA GLU A 6 16.47 1.15 77.23
C GLU A 6 15.91 2.53 77.66
N LEU A 7 15.32 3.26 76.69
CA LEU A 7 14.25 4.28 76.76
C LEU A 7 14.59 5.78 76.73
N GLY A 8 13.95 6.46 75.76
CA GLY A 8 13.71 7.91 75.73
C GLY A 8 13.34 8.42 74.33
N GLY A 9 12.05 8.54 74.02
CA GLY A 9 11.52 8.87 72.69
C GLY A 9 11.50 10.35 72.29
N GLY A 10 11.07 10.60 71.06
CA GLY A 10 10.81 11.94 70.51
C GLY A 10 10.59 11.89 69.00
N ALA A 11 9.33 11.94 68.59
CA ALA A 11 8.90 12.07 67.20
C ALA A 11 9.39 13.39 66.58
N GLU A 12 9.72 13.37 65.29
CA GLU A 12 9.34 14.39 64.29
C GLU A 12 9.98 14.06 62.94
N GLY A 13 9.16 13.61 61.99
CA GLY A 13 9.46 13.78 60.57
C GLY A 13 8.86 15.10 60.10
N PRO A 14 9.49 15.78 59.12
CA PRO A 14 8.69 16.35 58.04
C PRO A 14 9.46 16.38 56.69
N PRO A 15 8.85 16.88 55.61
CA PRO A 15 7.65 16.37 54.97
C PRO A 15 7.94 15.96 53.51
N GLY A 16 6.96 15.28 52.90
CA GLY A 16 7.01 14.89 51.49
C GLY A 16 7.25 16.07 50.54
N GLY A 17 8.31 15.96 49.75
CA GLY A 17 8.49 16.67 48.49
C GLY A 17 8.05 15.80 47.33
N ALA A 18 6.74 15.62 47.15
CA ALA A 18 6.19 15.12 45.90
C ALA A 18 6.25 16.27 44.87
N GLY A 19 7.33 16.34 44.09
CA GLY A 19 7.50 17.43 43.13
C GLY A 19 8.78 17.34 42.31
N GLY A 20 8.93 16.29 41.50
CA GLY A 20 10.15 16.15 40.69
C GLY A 20 10.24 14.90 39.82
N ALA A 21 9.20 14.56 39.05
CA ALA A 21 9.29 13.54 38.00
C ALA A 21 8.35 13.67 36.76
N PRO A 22 7.73 14.83 36.38
CA PRO A 22 6.97 14.87 35.11
C PRO A 22 7.87 14.96 33.86
N LYS A 23 8.97 15.73 33.92
CA LYS A 23 9.70 16.16 32.71
C LYS A 23 10.45 15.04 31.98
N GLU A 24 10.98 14.06 32.69
CA GLU A 24 11.78 12.99 32.11
C GLU A 24 10.91 11.90 31.46
N GLN A 25 9.74 11.61 32.05
CA GLN A 25 8.74 10.72 31.47
C GLN A 25 8.05 11.33 30.24
N ASP A 26 7.76 12.64 30.28
CA ASP A 26 7.19 13.36 29.13
C ASP A 26 8.18 13.46 27.96
N ALA A 27 9.46 13.71 28.24
CA ALA A 27 10.52 13.71 27.21
C ALA A 27 10.69 12.32 26.57
N GLY A 28 10.69 11.25 27.37
CA GLY A 28 10.78 9.87 26.88
C GLY A 28 9.53 9.39 26.12
N ARG A 29 8.36 9.96 26.39
CA ARG A 29 7.12 9.71 25.64
C ARG A 29 7.09 10.49 24.32
N ALA A 30 7.51 11.75 24.34
CA ALA A 30 7.63 12.58 23.14
C ALA A 30 8.67 12.02 22.16
N PHE A 31 9.81 11.55 22.65
CA PHE A 31 10.84 10.89 21.81
C PHE A 31 10.31 9.61 21.15
N ARG A 32 9.62 8.74 21.91
CA ARG A 32 9.00 7.52 21.37
C ARG A 32 7.90 7.83 20.34
N ALA A 33 7.08 8.85 20.60
CA ALA A 33 6.05 9.28 19.66
C ALA A 33 6.64 9.85 18.36
N GLY A 34 7.69 10.67 18.46
CA GLY A 34 8.40 11.22 17.31
C GLY A 34 9.09 10.14 16.46
N HIS A 35 9.72 9.16 17.11
CA HIS A 35 10.32 8.01 16.43
C HIS A 35 9.25 7.16 15.73
N PHE A 36 8.13 6.88 16.39
CA PHE A 36 7.01 6.14 15.78
C PHE A 36 6.44 6.88 14.57
N ALA A 37 6.21 8.19 14.67
CA ALA A 37 5.73 9.01 13.55
C ALA A 37 6.71 8.99 12.37
N ALA A 38 8.02 9.06 12.64
CA ALA A 38 9.04 8.95 11.58
C ALA A 38 8.99 7.59 10.88
N LEU A 39 8.79 6.49 11.64
CA LEU A 39 8.61 5.16 11.06
C LEU A 39 7.33 5.04 10.23
N VAL A 40 6.23 5.68 10.65
CA VAL A 40 4.98 5.73 9.87
C VAL A 40 5.19 6.47 8.55
N VAL A 41 5.87 7.61 8.58
CA VAL A 41 6.20 8.37 7.36
C VAL A 41 7.12 7.57 6.44
N GLY A 42 8.15 6.92 7.00
CA GLY A 42 9.05 6.05 6.25
C GLY A 42 8.31 4.86 5.61
N ALA A 43 7.46 4.19 6.38
CA ALA A 43 6.63 3.09 5.89
C ALA A 43 5.68 3.55 4.78
N THR A 44 5.05 4.73 4.92
CA THR A 44 4.19 5.33 3.88
C THR A 44 4.93 5.48 2.55
N GLY A 45 6.21 5.87 2.60
CA GLY A 45 7.05 6.04 1.43
C GLY A 45 7.48 4.73 0.78
N VAL A 46 8.10 3.86 1.58
CA VAL A 46 8.79 2.66 1.05
C VAL A 46 7.83 1.50 0.82
N VAL A 47 6.84 1.32 1.69
CA VAL A 47 5.99 0.13 1.70
C VAL A 47 4.76 0.29 0.80
N PHE A 48 4.23 1.51 0.68
CA PHE A 48 2.95 1.77 0.01
C PHE A 48 3.09 2.47 -1.36
N GLY A 49 4.30 2.58 -1.90
CA GLY A 49 4.56 3.15 -3.23
C GLY A 49 3.80 2.42 -4.34
N ASP A 50 3.97 1.09 -4.41
CA ASP A 50 3.38 0.24 -5.44
C ASP A 50 1.85 0.28 -5.38
N ILE A 51 1.26 -0.15 -4.26
CA ILE A 51 -0.19 -0.15 -4.08
C ILE A 51 -0.80 1.26 -4.19
N GLY A 52 -0.04 2.30 -3.82
CA GLY A 52 -0.47 3.68 -3.89
C GLY A 52 -0.63 4.21 -5.32
N THR A 53 0.10 3.64 -6.28
CA THR A 53 0.08 4.08 -7.69
C THR A 53 -0.82 3.24 -8.57
N SER A 54 -1.32 2.11 -8.06
CA SER A 54 -2.31 1.25 -8.72
C SER A 54 -3.56 1.93 -9.28
N PRO A 55 -4.11 3.05 -8.73
CA PRO A 55 -5.24 3.73 -9.34
C PRO A 55 -4.96 4.26 -10.75
N LEU A 56 -3.68 4.40 -11.16
CA LEU A 56 -3.28 4.85 -12.50
C LEU A 56 -3.66 3.84 -13.59
N TYR A 57 -3.74 2.54 -13.27
CA TYR A 57 -3.89 1.48 -14.27
C TYR A 57 -4.95 0.43 -13.94
N THR A 58 -5.53 0.41 -12.74
CA THR A 58 -6.47 -0.66 -12.33
C THR A 58 -7.73 -0.70 -13.22
N PHE A 59 -8.44 0.42 -13.39
CA PHE A 59 -9.70 0.42 -14.14
C PHE A 59 -9.49 0.15 -15.64
N SER A 60 -8.44 0.71 -16.25
CA SER A 60 -8.07 0.38 -17.63
C SER A 60 -7.66 -1.09 -17.75
N GLY A 61 -6.96 -1.63 -16.75
CA GLY A 61 -6.64 -3.05 -16.67
C GLY A 61 -7.88 -3.94 -16.65
N ILE A 62 -8.91 -3.57 -15.89
CA ILE A 62 -10.18 -4.30 -15.86
C ILE A 62 -10.92 -4.18 -17.19
N PHE A 63 -11.18 -2.96 -17.67
CA PHE A 63 -12.07 -2.75 -18.80
C PHE A 63 -11.40 -2.92 -20.16
N VAL A 64 -10.24 -2.30 -20.37
CA VAL A 64 -9.54 -2.28 -21.66
C VAL A 64 -8.72 -3.54 -21.86
N ASP A 65 -7.92 -3.93 -20.85
CA ASP A 65 -6.97 -5.03 -21.03
C ASP A 65 -7.62 -6.40 -20.90
N VAL A 66 -8.53 -6.55 -19.94
CA VAL A 66 -9.14 -7.84 -19.62
C VAL A 66 -10.49 -8.03 -20.28
N LEU A 67 -11.43 -7.10 -20.04
CA LEU A 67 -12.81 -7.22 -20.54
C LEU A 67 -12.98 -6.75 -21.99
N LYS A 68 -11.95 -6.13 -22.57
CA LYS A 68 -11.92 -5.62 -23.96
C LYS A 68 -13.14 -4.74 -24.28
N THR A 69 -13.50 -3.85 -23.36
CA THR A 69 -14.65 -2.94 -23.49
C THR A 69 -14.24 -1.49 -23.26
N ASN A 70 -14.74 -0.60 -24.12
CA ASN A 70 -14.54 0.85 -24.01
C ASN A 70 -15.83 1.58 -23.61
N ASP A 71 -16.90 0.85 -23.32
CA ASP A 71 -18.22 1.37 -22.94
C ASP A 71 -18.83 0.53 -21.81
N PRO A 72 -18.24 0.57 -20.59
CA PRO A 72 -18.80 -0.11 -19.44
C PRO A 72 -20.06 0.61 -18.95
N THR A 73 -21.08 -0.17 -18.56
CA THR A 73 -22.29 0.42 -17.97
C THR A 73 -21.98 0.95 -16.56
N PRO A 74 -22.77 1.90 -16.03
CA PRO A 74 -22.60 2.37 -14.65
C PRO A 74 -22.65 1.24 -13.60
N GLU A 75 -23.41 0.17 -13.88
CA GLU A 75 -23.44 -1.03 -13.05
C GLU A 75 -22.13 -1.81 -13.11
N ASP A 76 -21.52 -1.94 -14.30
CA ASP A 76 -20.23 -2.60 -14.47
C ASP A 76 -19.13 -1.85 -13.70
N VAL A 77 -19.15 -0.52 -13.75
CA VAL A 77 -18.20 0.34 -13.01
C VAL A 77 -18.40 0.25 -11.50
N ARG A 78 -19.66 0.27 -11.02
CA ARG A 78 -19.98 0.04 -9.61
C ARG A 78 -19.45 -1.30 -9.13
N ASP A 79 -19.66 -2.36 -9.90
CA ASP A 79 -19.26 -3.70 -9.50
C ASP A 79 -17.74 -3.89 -9.55
N ALA A 80 -17.06 -3.28 -10.54
CA ALA A 80 -15.60 -3.20 -10.57
C ALA A 80 -15.04 -2.48 -9.33
N PHE A 81 -15.64 -1.34 -8.94
CA PHE A 81 -15.29 -0.66 -7.70
C PHE A 81 -15.52 -1.55 -6.47
N ALA A 82 -16.65 -2.27 -6.39
CA ALA A 82 -16.94 -3.17 -5.29
C ALA A 82 -15.86 -4.26 -5.15
N MET A 83 -15.43 -4.86 -6.27
CA MET A 83 -14.35 -5.85 -6.27
C MET A 83 -13.03 -5.27 -5.75
N ILE A 84 -12.65 -4.06 -6.21
CA ILE A 84 -11.44 -3.36 -5.75
C ILE A 84 -11.53 -3.07 -4.25
N PHE A 85 -12.64 -2.48 -3.79
CA PHE A 85 -12.85 -2.14 -2.40
C PHE A 85 -12.72 -3.37 -1.49
N TRP A 86 -13.38 -4.47 -1.84
CA TRP A 86 -13.33 -5.69 -1.05
C TRP A 86 -12.00 -6.43 -1.17
N ALA A 87 -11.30 -6.33 -2.30
CA ALA A 87 -9.94 -6.83 -2.43
C ALA A 87 -8.99 -6.08 -1.50
N LEU A 88 -9.02 -4.75 -1.48
CA LEU A 88 -8.24 -3.94 -0.52
C LEU A 88 -8.59 -4.27 0.93
N THR A 89 -9.88 -4.45 1.22
CA THR A 89 -10.36 -4.75 2.59
C THR A 89 -9.92 -6.14 3.05
N PHE A 90 -10.19 -7.19 2.28
CA PHE A 90 -9.96 -8.56 2.70
C PHE A 90 -8.55 -9.06 2.39
N VAL A 91 -8.00 -8.74 1.24
CA VAL A 91 -6.66 -9.21 0.86
C VAL A 91 -5.61 -8.39 1.60
N VAL A 92 -5.65 -7.06 1.50
CA VAL A 92 -4.60 -6.22 2.10
C VAL A 92 -4.87 -5.97 3.58
N GLY A 93 -6.04 -5.46 3.93
CA GLY A 93 -6.41 -5.15 5.32
C GLY A 93 -6.48 -6.41 6.20
N PHE A 94 -7.37 -7.34 5.90
CA PHE A 94 -7.60 -8.50 6.76
C PHE A 94 -6.49 -9.57 6.62
N LYS A 95 -6.21 -10.06 5.41
CA LYS A 95 -5.21 -11.12 5.22
C LYS A 95 -3.79 -10.59 5.48
N TYR A 96 -3.30 -9.58 4.78
CA TYR A 96 -1.91 -9.14 4.96
C TYR A 96 -1.69 -8.44 6.31
N VAL A 97 -2.42 -7.35 6.59
CA VAL A 97 -2.14 -6.50 7.77
C VAL A 97 -2.55 -7.17 9.09
N CYS A 98 -3.72 -7.82 9.15
CA CYS A 98 -4.16 -8.45 10.41
C CYS A 98 -3.55 -9.83 10.65
N ILE A 99 -3.49 -10.69 9.63
CA ILE A 99 -3.08 -12.09 9.79
C ILE A 99 -1.60 -12.31 9.44
N VAL A 100 -1.18 -12.05 8.19
CA VAL A 100 0.15 -12.43 7.71
C VAL A 100 1.23 -11.69 8.50
N MET A 101 1.06 -10.38 8.75
CA MET A 101 1.98 -9.61 9.58
C MET A 101 1.99 -10.03 11.06
N SER A 102 1.00 -10.77 11.54
CA SER A 102 1.04 -11.35 12.89
C SER A 102 1.99 -12.55 12.98
N VAL A 103 2.21 -13.23 11.85
CA VAL A 103 3.17 -14.33 11.71
C VAL A 103 4.54 -13.73 11.39
N SER A 104 5.15 -13.10 12.39
CA SER A 104 6.53 -12.61 12.33
C SER A 104 7.46 -13.51 13.14
N HIS A 105 8.74 -13.53 12.78
CA HIS A 105 9.81 -14.18 13.55
C HIS A 105 10.83 -13.11 13.91
N HIS A 106 11.06 -12.84 15.20
CA HIS A 106 11.91 -11.74 15.66
C HIS A 106 11.59 -10.34 15.09
N GLY A 107 10.36 -10.11 14.62
CA GLY A 107 9.95 -8.87 13.98
C GLY A 107 10.21 -8.81 12.47
N GLU A 108 10.89 -9.81 11.91
CA GLU A 108 11.12 -9.95 10.47
C GLU A 108 9.94 -10.67 9.80
N GLY A 109 9.65 -10.24 8.58
CA GLY A 109 8.65 -10.81 7.67
C GLY A 109 9.28 -11.15 6.33
N GLY A 110 8.46 -11.57 5.38
CA GLY A 110 8.88 -11.96 4.05
C GLY A 110 9.00 -13.47 3.86
N THR A 111 9.05 -13.88 2.59
CA THR A 111 9.26 -15.27 2.18
C THR A 111 10.57 -15.86 2.73
N PHE A 112 11.60 -15.01 2.93
CA PHE A 112 12.86 -15.40 3.56
C PHE A 112 12.74 -15.73 5.04
N ALA A 113 12.09 -14.87 5.83
CA ALA A 113 11.88 -15.12 7.26
C ALA A 113 11.05 -16.40 7.50
N MET A 114 10.10 -16.72 6.60
CA MET A 114 9.37 -17.99 6.67
C MET A 114 10.24 -19.18 6.27
N THR A 115 11.04 -19.07 5.22
CA THR A 115 11.92 -20.15 4.74
C THR A 115 12.98 -20.48 5.78
N SER A 116 13.64 -19.47 6.38
CA SER A 116 14.62 -19.68 7.46
C SER A 116 13.96 -20.30 8.69
N LYS A 117 12.80 -19.81 9.12
CA LYS A 117 12.08 -20.35 10.28
C LYS A 117 11.69 -21.80 10.13
N ILE A 118 11.19 -22.22 8.96
CA ILE A 118 10.82 -23.63 8.72
C ILE A 118 12.05 -24.54 8.80
N LEU A 119 13.21 -24.04 8.33
CA LEU A 119 14.47 -24.78 8.36
C LEU A 119 15.07 -24.83 9.78
N GLU A 120 15.03 -23.72 10.52
CA GLU A 120 15.57 -23.59 11.89
C GLU A 120 14.70 -24.30 12.93
N SER A 121 13.37 -24.15 12.86
CA SER A 121 12.42 -24.78 13.81
C SER A 121 12.55 -26.31 13.80
N SER A 122 12.87 -26.88 12.65
CA SER A 122 13.06 -28.33 12.53
C SER A 122 14.42 -28.81 13.03
N GLU A 123 15.44 -27.96 13.03
CA GLU A 123 16.73 -28.26 13.65
C GLU A 123 16.63 -28.15 15.19
N GLN A 124 15.81 -27.24 15.73
CA GLN A 124 15.55 -27.11 17.18
C GLN A 124 14.66 -28.21 17.77
N ASP A 125 13.64 -28.69 17.06
CA ASP A 125 12.72 -29.73 17.55
C ASP A 125 13.32 -31.16 17.52
N GLY A 126 14.61 -31.30 17.18
CA GLY A 126 15.31 -32.60 17.13
C GLY A 126 14.79 -33.57 16.06
N LYS A 127 13.87 -33.12 15.19
CA LYS A 127 13.30 -33.88 14.08
C LYS A 127 13.80 -33.27 12.78
N PRO A 128 14.88 -33.80 12.16
CA PRO A 128 15.43 -33.21 10.95
C PRO A 128 14.39 -33.19 9.82
N VAL A 129 14.21 -32.04 9.16
CA VAL A 129 13.42 -31.94 7.93
C VAL A 129 13.99 -32.97 6.96
N GLY A 130 13.16 -33.88 6.47
CA GLY A 130 13.59 -34.83 5.43
C GLY A 130 14.21 -34.06 4.25
N LYS A 131 15.31 -34.57 3.67
CA LYS A 131 16.06 -33.89 2.59
C LYS A 131 15.14 -33.35 1.48
N THR A 132 14.09 -34.09 1.12
CA THR A 132 13.09 -33.69 0.13
C THR A 132 12.28 -32.45 0.56
N MET A 133 11.84 -32.38 1.82
CA MET A 133 11.08 -31.23 2.31
C MET A 133 11.98 -30.00 2.50
N ARG A 134 13.25 -30.20 2.89
CA ARG A 134 14.25 -29.12 2.90
C ARG A 134 14.46 -28.56 1.49
N ALA A 135 14.65 -29.44 0.50
CA ALA A 135 14.76 -29.03 -0.90
C ALA A 135 13.50 -28.32 -1.41
N ALA A 136 12.30 -28.81 -1.06
CA ALA A 136 11.03 -28.19 -1.46
C ALA A 136 10.84 -26.80 -0.85
N VAL A 137 11.16 -26.62 0.44
CA VAL A 137 11.06 -25.33 1.13
C VAL A 137 12.07 -24.34 0.57
N THR A 138 13.33 -24.75 0.34
CA THR A 138 14.33 -23.90 -0.31
C THR A 138 13.91 -23.50 -1.72
N PHE A 139 13.42 -24.46 -2.52
CA PHE A 139 12.93 -24.18 -3.88
C PHE A 139 11.76 -23.19 -3.85
N LEU A 140 10.79 -23.39 -2.95
CA LEU A 140 9.64 -22.51 -2.82
C LEU A 140 10.04 -21.10 -2.35
N GLY A 141 11.03 -21.00 -1.45
CA GLY A 141 11.62 -19.72 -1.05
C GLY A 141 12.33 -18.99 -2.20
N MET A 142 13.14 -19.72 -2.98
CA MET A 142 13.80 -19.16 -4.17
C MET A 142 12.79 -18.73 -5.25
N LEU A 143 11.73 -19.51 -5.46
CA LEU A 143 10.65 -19.16 -6.37
C LEU A 143 9.93 -17.89 -5.89
N GLY A 144 9.64 -17.78 -4.60
CA GLY A 144 9.06 -16.58 -4.00
C GLY A 144 9.95 -15.34 -4.17
N LEU A 145 11.27 -15.47 -3.98
CA LEU A 145 12.22 -14.39 -4.28
C LEU A 145 12.19 -14.00 -5.75
N ALA A 146 12.20 -14.96 -6.67
CA ALA A 146 12.19 -14.69 -8.10
C ALA A 146 10.92 -13.95 -8.53
N LEU A 147 9.77 -14.32 -7.98
CA LEU A 147 8.50 -13.63 -8.21
C LEU A 147 8.53 -12.20 -7.65
N LEU A 148 9.05 -12.00 -6.44
CA LEU A 148 9.19 -10.68 -5.82
C LEU A 148 10.15 -9.77 -6.62
N ALA A 149 11.27 -10.32 -7.09
CA ALA A 149 12.21 -9.60 -7.95
C ALA A 149 11.58 -9.22 -9.31
N GLY A 150 10.75 -10.11 -9.87
CA GLY A 150 9.98 -9.84 -11.09
C GLY A 150 9.00 -8.68 -10.90
N ASP A 151 8.26 -8.67 -9.79
CA ASP A 151 7.35 -7.59 -9.41
C ASP A 151 8.07 -6.24 -9.32
N GLY A 152 9.20 -6.19 -8.59
CA GLY A 152 10.03 -4.98 -8.49
C GLY A 152 10.58 -4.46 -9.81
N CYS A 153 10.79 -5.33 -10.80
CA CYS A 153 11.24 -4.92 -12.13
C CYS A 153 10.10 -4.37 -13.00
N ILE A 154 8.86 -4.84 -12.82
CA ILE A 154 7.71 -4.50 -13.67
C ILE A 154 6.98 -3.25 -13.17
N THR A 155 6.87 -3.07 -11.85
CA THR A 155 6.09 -1.97 -11.25
C THR A 155 6.56 -0.57 -11.69
N PRO A 156 7.87 -0.21 -11.65
CA PRO A 156 8.28 1.15 -12.01
C PRO A 156 7.96 1.52 -13.48
N PRO A 157 8.24 0.66 -14.48
CA PRO A 157 7.79 0.91 -15.85
C PRO A 157 6.28 1.10 -15.99
N VAL A 158 5.47 0.22 -15.39
CA VAL A 158 4.00 0.30 -15.50
C VAL A 158 3.47 1.56 -14.84
N SER A 159 3.99 1.93 -13.67
CA SER A 159 3.57 3.13 -12.94
C SER A 159 3.98 4.41 -13.67
N VAL A 160 5.19 4.47 -14.23
CA VAL A 160 5.66 5.61 -15.03
C VAL A 160 4.86 5.75 -16.32
N LEU A 161 4.63 4.66 -17.05
CA LEU A 161 3.81 4.70 -18.27
C LEU A 161 2.37 5.16 -17.94
N GLY A 162 1.80 4.63 -16.85
CA GLY A 162 0.51 5.07 -16.32
C GLY A 162 0.49 6.57 -16.05
N ALA A 163 1.52 7.12 -15.40
CA ALA A 163 1.65 8.55 -15.13
C ALA A 163 1.79 9.40 -16.39
N LEU A 164 2.56 8.93 -17.39
CA LEU A 164 2.78 9.64 -18.66
C LEU A 164 1.51 9.76 -19.51
N ASN A 165 0.51 8.90 -19.30
CA ASN A 165 -0.80 9.05 -19.95
C ASN A 165 -1.54 10.35 -19.54
N GLY A 166 -1.10 11.03 -18.48
CA GLY A 166 -1.62 12.33 -18.09
C GLY A 166 -1.06 13.52 -18.88
N ILE A 167 -0.05 13.31 -19.74
CA ILE A 167 0.49 14.39 -20.56
C ILE A 167 -0.56 14.80 -21.59
N PRO A 168 -1.03 16.06 -21.60
CA PRO A 168 -2.12 16.50 -22.48
C PRO A 168 -1.69 16.75 -23.93
N LEU A 169 -0.59 16.15 -24.36
CA LEU A 169 -0.11 16.21 -25.74
C LEU A 169 -0.32 14.85 -26.40
N ALA A 170 -0.70 14.86 -27.67
CA ALA A 170 -0.71 13.67 -28.50
C ALA A 170 0.73 13.24 -28.77
N ILE A 171 1.25 12.36 -27.90
CA ILE A 171 2.56 11.75 -28.01
C ILE A 171 2.38 10.33 -28.57
N SER A 172 3.21 9.91 -29.52
CA SER A 172 3.18 8.54 -30.03
C SER A 172 3.57 7.54 -28.94
N ALA A 173 3.09 6.30 -29.02
CA ALA A 173 3.45 5.24 -28.08
C ALA A 173 4.98 5.07 -27.96
N ASP A 174 5.70 5.10 -29.09
CA ASP A 174 7.17 5.01 -29.11
C ASP A 174 7.84 6.15 -28.33
N ALA A 175 7.32 7.37 -28.44
CA ALA A 175 7.84 8.51 -27.71
C ALA A 175 7.50 8.44 -26.22
N GLN A 176 6.32 7.93 -25.83
CA GLN A 176 6.00 7.68 -24.42
C GLN A 176 6.96 6.66 -23.80
N VAL A 177 7.24 5.55 -24.51
CA VAL A 177 8.21 4.54 -24.06
C VAL A 177 9.61 5.15 -23.93
N ALA A 178 10.05 5.95 -24.91
CA ALA A 178 11.34 6.62 -24.85
C ALA A 178 11.45 7.57 -23.64
N ILE A 179 10.40 8.35 -23.36
CA ILE A 179 10.35 9.23 -22.19
C ILE A 179 10.40 8.41 -20.90
N ALA A 180 9.63 7.32 -20.81
CA ALA A 180 9.64 6.44 -19.65
C ALA A 180 11.05 5.88 -19.37
N VAL A 181 11.76 5.42 -20.42
CA VAL A 181 13.15 4.94 -20.30
C VAL A 181 14.06 6.04 -19.77
N VAL A 182 13.97 7.26 -20.29
CA VAL A 182 14.79 8.39 -19.82
C VAL A 182 14.49 8.74 -18.36
N VAL A 183 13.22 8.76 -17.97
CA VAL A 183 12.79 9.01 -16.59
C VAL A 183 13.33 7.93 -15.65
N LEU A 184 13.18 6.65 -16.01
CA LEU A 184 13.67 5.54 -15.20
C LEU A 184 15.19 5.56 -15.06
N LEU A 185 15.93 5.80 -16.15
CA LEU A 185 17.38 5.95 -16.11
C LEU A 185 17.81 7.09 -15.17
N PHE A 186 17.14 8.24 -15.26
CA PHE A 186 17.44 9.38 -14.41
C PHE A 186 17.18 9.06 -12.93
N VAL A 187 16.04 8.45 -12.60
CA VAL A 187 15.73 8.13 -11.22
C VAL A 187 16.64 7.03 -10.68
N PHE A 188 16.90 5.96 -11.43
CA PHE A 188 17.87 4.93 -11.02
C PHE A 188 19.27 5.50 -10.82
N LEU A 189 19.68 6.52 -11.58
CA LEU A 189 20.93 7.24 -11.35
C LEU A 189 20.92 7.99 -10.01
N VAL A 190 19.81 8.64 -9.66
CA VAL A 190 19.64 9.33 -8.37
C VAL A 190 19.59 8.34 -7.20
N GLN A 191 19.02 7.16 -7.40
CA GLN A 191 18.94 6.10 -6.39
C GLN A 191 20.31 5.57 -5.95
N ARG A 192 21.36 5.74 -6.77
CA ARG A 192 22.76 5.42 -6.38
C ARG A 192 23.26 6.18 -5.15
N ARG A 193 22.54 7.22 -4.69
CA ARG A 193 22.86 7.96 -3.45
C ARG A 193 22.51 7.19 -2.17
N GLY A 194 21.96 5.98 -2.27
CA GLY A 194 21.71 5.07 -1.15
C GLY A 194 20.26 5.05 -0.68
N SER A 195 19.87 3.94 -0.02
CA SER A 195 18.53 3.69 0.53
C SER A 195 18.10 4.75 1.56
N ASP A 196 19.05 5.26 2.35
CA ASP A 196 18.81 6.31 3.34
C ASP A 196 18.35 7.64 2.73
N PHE A 197 18.79 7.95 1.51
CA PHE A 197 18.35 9.17 0.81
C PHE A 197 16.94 8.98 0.24
N ILE A 198 16.68 7.82 -0.35
CA ILE A 198 15.39 7.46 -0.94
C ILE A 198 14.31 7.43 0.14
N GLY A 199 14.55 6.75 1.27
CA GLY A 199 13.59 6.63 2.36
C GLY A 199 13.16 7.99 2.95
N ARG A 200 14.06 8.99 2.95
CA ARG A 200 13.76 10.34 3.43
C ARG A 200 12.86 11.14 2.49
N ILE A 201 12.95 10.93 1.18
CA ILE A 201 12.15 11.65 0.17
C ILE A 201 10.83 10.91 -0.10
N ALA A 202 10.87 9.57 -0.08
CA ALA A 202 9.74 8.73 -0.42
C ALA A 202 8.51 9.02 0.46
N GLY A 203 8.71 9.11 1.79
CA GLY A 203 7.62 9.35 2.75
C GLY A 203 6.83 10.62 2.45
N PRO A 204 7.47 11.81 2.43
CA PRO A 204 6.79 13.06 2.12
C PRO A 204 6.12 13.08 0.75
N VAL A 205 6.78 12.57 -0.30
CA VAL A 205 6.20 12.54 -1.65
C VAL A 205 4.95 11.65 -1.69
N MET A 206 5.00 10.46 -1.07
CA MET A 206 3.84 9.58 -1.01
C MET A 206 2.70 10.17 -0.18
N ILE A 207 2.98 10.89 0.91
CA ILE A 207 1.93 11.59 1.67
C ILE A 207 1.23 12.64 0.80
N VAL A 208 2.01 13.43 0.05
CA VAL A 208 1.44 14.42 -0.88
C VAL A 208 0.64 13.73 -1.99
N TRP A 209 1.13 12.62 -2.52
CA TRP A 209 0.41 11.79 -3.48
C TRP A 209 -0.93 11.27 -2.93
N PHE A 210 -0.93 10.65 -1.75
CA PHE A 210 -2.15 10.14 -1.11
C PHE A 210 -3.16 11.25 -0.81
N ALA A 211 -2.69 12.43 -0.38
CA ALA A 211 -3.54 13.59 -0.19
C ALA A 211 -4.12 14.09 -1.51
N ALA A 212 -3.32 14.14 -2.58
CA ALA A 212 -3.75 14.58 -3.90
C ALA A 212 -4.82 13.64 -4.50
N ILE A 213 -4.60 12.32 -4.45
CA ILE A 213 -5.61 11.37 -4.94
C ILE A 213 -6.87 11.39 -4.05
N ALA A 214 -6.75 11.54 -2.74
CA ALA A 214 -7.94 11.67 -1.90
C ALA A 214 -8.74 12.94 -2.24
N ALA A 215 -8.06 14.07 -2.46
CA ALA A 215 -8.70 15.31 -2.88
C ALA A 215 -9.38 15.17 -4.26
N LEU A 216 -8.73 14.49 -5.20
CA LEU A 216 -9.28 14.18 -6.51
C LEU A 216 -10.53 13.28 -6.42
N GLY A 217 -10.47 12.24 -5.58
CA GLY A 217 -11.60 11.36 -5.32
C GLY A 217 -12.78 12.12 -4.73
N ILE A 218 -12.54 12.92 -3.69
CA ILE A 218 -13.57 13.78 -3.06
C ILE A 218 -14.17 14.74 -4.09
N TYR A 219 -13.33 15.40 -4.89
CA TYR A 219 -13.78 16.32 -5.93
C TYR A 219 -14.77 15.64 -6.89
N ASN A 220 -14.43 14.45 -7.41
CA ASN A 220 -15.28 13.73 -8.34
C ASN A 220 -16.60 13.24 -7.72
N LEU A 221 -16.56 12.85 -6.43
CA LEU A 221 -17.78 12.49 -5.70
C LEU A 221 -18.77 13.66 -5.57
N PHE A 222 -18.25 14.87 -5.36
CA PHE A 222 -19.08 16.08 -5.28
C PHE A 222 -19.57 16.55 -6.66
N GLN A 223 -18.76 16.39 -7.71
CA GLN A 223 -19.18 16.75 -9.07
C GLN A 223 -20.28 15.83 -9.61
N HIS A 224 -20.27 14.54 -9.21
CA HIS A 224 -21.21 13.55 -9.72
C HIS A 224 -22.02 12.89 -8.60
N PRO A 225 -22.91 13.62 -7.90
CA PRO A 225 -23.60 13.10 -6.70
C PRO A 225 -24.54 11.93 -7.01
N GLY A 226 -25.10 11.85 -8.23
CA GLY A 226 -25.91 10.71 -8.67
C GLY A 226 -25.08 9.43 -8.83
N ALA A 227 -23.95 9.53 -9.53
CA ALA A 227 -23.00 8.44 -9.70
C ALA A 227 -22.35 8.04 -8.37
N ALA A 228 -22.01 9.01 -7.51
CA ALA A 228 -21.46 8.75 -6.18
C ALA A 228 -22.38 7.87 -5.32
N LYS A 229 -23.71 8.13 -5.35
CA LYS A 229 -24.69 7.27 -4.66
C LYS A 229 -24.72 5.85 -5.23
N LEU A 230 -24.68 5.72 -6.54
CA LEU A 230 -24.66 4.41 -7.21
C LEU A 230 -23.40 3.62 -6.81
N VAL A 231 -22.22 4.24 -6.88
CA VAL A 231 -20.94 3.61 -6.55
C VAL A 231 -20.86 3.28 -5.06
N ALA A 232 -21.41 4.12 -4.19
CA ALA A 232 -21.47 3.85 -2.74
C ALA A 232 -22.24 2.56 -2.40
N HIS A 233 -23.19 2.13 -3.25
CA HIS A 233 -23.83 0.83 -3.07
C HIS A 233 -22.84 -0.35 -3.23
N GLY A 234 -21.72 -0.15 -3.95
CA GLY A 234 -20.64 -1.14 -4.09
C GLY A 234 -19.92 -1.46 -2.77
N LEU A 235 -20.08 -0.63 -1.73
CA LEU A 235 -19.61 -0.93 -0.38
C LEU A 235 -20.40 -2.08 0.27
N ASN A 236 -21.58 -2.42 -0.26
CA ASN A 236 -22.34 -3.58 0.21
C ASN A 236 -21.68 -4.87 -0.33
N PRO A 237 -21.38 -5.86 0.53
CA PRO A 237 -20.77 -7.11 0.07
C PRO A 237 -21.67 -7.90 -0.90
N SER A 238 -22.98 -7.64 -0.92
CA SER A 238 -23.89 -8.26 -1.90
C SER A 238 -23.51 -7.94 -3.35
N CYS A 239 -22.81 -6.83 -3.62
CA CYS A 239 -22.35 -6.46 -4.95
C CYS A 239 -21.30 -7.43 -5.52
N LEU A 240 -20.54 -8.12 -4.67
CA LEU A 240 -19.63 -9.18 -5.12
C LEU A 240 -20.40 -10.35 -5.74
N VAL A 241 -21.53 -10.71 -5.12
CA VAL A 241 -22.37 -11.79 -5.61
C VAL A 241 -23.12 -11.33 -6.87
N SER A 242 -23.62 -10.09 -6.90
CA SER A 242 -24.32 -9.58 -8.09
C SER A 242 -23.41 -9.51 -9.31
N PHE A 243 -22.12 -9.17 -9.15
CA PHE A 243 -21.18 -9.17 -10.26
C PHE A 243 -21.07 -10.55 -10.92
N TRP A 244 -20.90 -11.62 -10.12
CA TRP A 244 -20.82 -12.99 -10.64
C TRP A 244 -22.15 -13.54 -11.15
N THR A 245 -23.26 -13.11 -10.54
CA THR A 245 -24.56 -13.78 -10.73
C THR A 245 -25.56 -12.96 -11.52
N GLN A 246 -25.38 -11.67 -11.75
CA GLN A 246 -26.38 -10.79 -12.36
C GLN A 246 -25.78 -9.81 -13.39
N GLY A 247 -24.46 -9.61 -13.37
CA GLY A 247 -23.76 -8.70 -14.27
C GLY A 247 -23.69 -9.16 -15.73
N ARG A 248 -23.24 -8.25 -16.60
CA ARG A 248 -23.01 -8.48 -18.03
C ARG A 248 -21.85 -9.46 -18.28
N TYR A 249 -20.86 -9.47 -17.39
CA TYR A 249 -19.66 -10.30 -17.47
C TYR A 249 -19.82 -11.51 -16.53
N ARG A 250 -20.52 -12.56 -16.97
CA ARG A 250 -20.75 -13.79 -16.19
C ARG A 250 -19.76 -14.89 -16.53
N GLY A 251 -19.57 -15.83 -15.61
CA GLY A 251 -18.76 -17.02 -15.85
C GLY A 251 -17.28 -16.69 -16.06
N ALA A 252 -16.72 -17.07 -17.21
CA ALA A 252 -15.29 -16.90 -17.48
C ALA A 252 -14.83 -15.44 -17.48
N ASP A 253 -15.70 -14.49 -17.89
CA ASP A 253 -15.34 -13.07 -17.93
C ASP A 253 -15.24 -12.44 -16.53
N ALA A 254 -16.12 -12.84 -15.60
CA ALA A 254 -16.00 -12.44 -14.19
C ALA A 254 -14.66 -12.91 -13.60
N TRP A 255 -14.29 -14.17 -13.87
CA TRP A 255 -13.01 -14.72 -13.42
C TRP A 255 -11.81 -14.01 -14.06
N ARG A 256 -11.90 -13.66 -15.34
CA ARG A 256 -10.85 -12.89 -16.02
C ARG A 256 -10.71 -11.51 -15.39
N SER A 257 -11.81 -10.81 -15.10
CA SER A 257 -11.80 -9.45 -14.53
C SER A 257 -11.02 -9.36 -13.22
N LEU A 258 -10.96 -10.44 -12.44
CA LEU A 258 -10.12 -10.51 -11.25
C LEU A 258 -8.64 -10.27 -11.54
N ALA A 259 -8.13 -10.62 -12.72
CA ALA A 259 -6.75 -10.32 -13.10
C ALA A 259 -6.50 -8.79 -13.12
N GLY A 260 -7.50 -8.00 -13.57
CA GLY A 260 -7.43 -6.54 -13.49
C GLY A 260 -7.63 -6.03 -12.06
N VAL A 261 -8.49 -6.66 -11.26
CA VAL A 261 -8.68 -6.30 -9.85
C VAL A 261 -7.42 -6.56 -9.02
N VAL A 262 -6.64 -7.60 -9.35
CA VAL A 262 -5.37 -7.91 -8.69
C VAL A 262 -4.38 -6.75 -8.78
N LEU A 263 -4.43 -5.95 -9.86
CA LEU A 263 -3.62 -4.74 -10.01
C LEU A 263 -3.87 -3.69 -8.92
N SER A 264 -5.02 -3.71 -8.23
CA SER A 264 -5.29 -2.81 -7.09
C SER A 264 -4.62 -3.24 -5.79
N VAL A 265 -4.16 -4.49 -5.71
CA VAL A 265 -3.53 -5.06 -4.52
C VAL A 265 -2.08 -5.44 -4.75
N THR A 266 -1.49 -5.08 -5.91
CA THR A 266 -0.06 -5.23 -6.17
C THR A 266 0.74 -4.43 -5.15
N GLY A 267 1.87 -4.99 -4.72
CA GLY A 267 2.64 -4.44 -3.61
C GLY A 267 2.12 -4.81 -2.23
N ALA A 268 1.08 -5.64 -2.09
CA ALA A 268 0.68 -6.16 -0.78
C ALA A 268 1.79 -7.01 -0.14
N GLU A 269 2.65 -7.64 -0.95
CA GLU A 269 3.82 -8.40 -0.51
C GLU A 269 4.89 -7.51 0.15
N ALA A 270 5.01 -6.24 -0.29
CA ALA A 270 5.94 -5.25 0.28
C ALA A 270 5.70 -5.06 1.78
N LEU A 271 4.42 -5.04 2.20
CA LEU A 271 4.04 -4.91 3.60
C LEU A 271 4.65 -6.02 4.47
N TYR A 272 4.74 -7.23 3.92
CA TYR A 272 5.31 -8.36 4.64
C TYR A 272 6.84 -8.37 4.57
N ALA A 273 7.43 -8.03 3.42
CA ALA A 273 8.89 -7.97 3.24
C ALA A 273 9.55 -6.91 4.14
N ASP A 274 8.92 -5.74 4.30
CA ASP A 274 9.49 -4.61 5.04
C ASP A 274 9.16 -4.58 6.53
N MET A 275 8.55 -5.64 7.06
CA MET A 275 8.30 -5.76 8.50
C MET A 275 9.59 -5.69 9.32
N GLY A 276 10.72 -6.20 8.80
CA GLY A 276 12.00 -6.14 9.49
C GLY A 276 12.53 -4.71 9.69
N HIS A 277 12.22 -3.80 8.77
CA HIS A 277 12.71 -2.42 8.79
C HIS A 277 11.81 -1.49 9.61
N PHE A 278 10.48 -1.59 9.47
CA PHE A 278 9.54 -0.65 10.08
C PHE A 278 8.72 -1.25 11.23
N GLY A 279 8.57 -2.58 11.25
CA GLY A 279 7.70 -3.27 12.20
C GLY A 279 6.21 -3.15 11.85
N ARG A 280 5.42 -4.03 12.48
CA ARG A 280 3.98 -4.13 12.21
C ARG A 280 3.19 -2.86 12.56
N GLY A 281 3.52 -2.22 13.68
CA GLY A 281 2.78 -1.08 14.21
C GLY A 281 2.74 0.12 13.25
N PRO A 282 3.90 0.64 12.80
CA PRO A 282 3.96 1.75 11.85
C PRO A 282 3.29 1.45 10.50
N ILE A 283 3.52 0.26 9.94
CA ILE A 283 2.89 -0.17 8.67
C ILE A 283 1.37 -0.22 8.82
N SER A 284 0.86 -0.80 9.92
CA SER A 284 -0.58 -0.90 10.17
C SER A 284 -1.21 0.49 10.38
N ALA A 285 -0.53 1.39 11.09
CA ALA A 285 -0.99 2.76 11.31
C ALA A 285 -1.02 3.57 10.00
N ALA A 286 0.00 3.46 9.15
CA ALA A 286 0.02 4.07 7.83
C ALA A 286 -1.11 3.54 6.94
N TRP A 287 -1.34 2.22 6.95
CA TRP A 287 -2.40 1.58 6.17
C TRP A 287 -3.78 2.12 6.56
N PHE A 288 -4.20 1.93 7.81
CA PHE A 288 -5.55 2.30 8.24
C PHE A 288 -5.74 3.81 8.41
N GLY A 289 -4.67 4.55 8.71
CA GLY A 289 -4.74 5.99 8.98
C GLY A 289 -4.67 6.87 7.72
N LEU A 290 -4.02 6.41 6.65
CA LEU A 290 -3.78 7.24 5.46
C LEU A 290 -4.05 6.47 4.16
N VAL A 291 -3.35 5.36 3.93
CA VAL A 291 -3.29 4.72 2.60
C VAL A 291 -4.65 4.15 2.20
N TYR A 292 -5.25 3.31 3.05
CA TYR A 292 -6.55 2.71 2.79
C TYR A 292 -7.66 3.73 2.56
N PRO A 293 -7.90 4.74 3.43
CA PRO A 293 -8.96 5.72 3.19
C PRO A 293 -8.71 6.55 1.92
N CYS A 294 -7.46 6.93 1.62
CA CYS A 294 -7.12 7.65 0.39
C CYS A 294 -7.42 6.81 -0.86
N LEU A 295 -7.03 5.53 -0.87
CA LEU A 295 -7.28 4.63 -2.01
C LEU A 295 -8.79 4.38 -2.21
N VAL A 296 -9.53 4.09 -1.14
CA VAL A 296 -10.99 3.87 -1.24
C VAL A 296 -11.69 5.10 -1.80
N VAL A 297 -11.38 6.28 -1.27
CA VAL A 297 -11.96 7.55 -1.74
C VAL A 297 -11.60 7.83 -3.19
N GLN A 298 -10.35 7.59 -3.58
CA GLN A 298 -9.88 7.78 -4.95
C GLN A 298 -10.61 6.84 -5.92
N TYR A 299 -10.63 5.52 -5.64
CA TYR A 299 -11.30 4.56 -6.50
C TYR A 299 -12.81 4.82 -6.61
N MET A 300 -13.44 5.25 -5.51
CA MET A 300 -14.85 5.62 -5.51
C MET A 300 -15.11 6.87 -6.38
N GLY A 301 -14.24 7.88 -6.30
CA GLY A 301 -14.33 9.08 -7.12
C GLY A 301 -14.06 8.82 -8.61
N GLN A 302 -13.07 7.99 -8.94
CA GLN A 302 -12.83 7.55 -10.32
C GLN A 302 -14.03 6.79 -10.90
N ALA A 303 -14.59 5.85 -10.13
CA ALA A 303 -15.79 5.13 -10.53
C ALA A 303 -16.98 6.09 -10.75
N ALA A 304 -17.14 7.10 -9.88
CA ALA A 304 -18.20 8.10 -10.03
C ALA A 304 -18.04 8.93 -11.31
N SER A 305 -16.81 9.34 -11.66
CA SER A 305 -16.52 10.04 -12.92
C SER A 305 -16.78 9.17 -14.14
N LEU A 306 -16.30 7.91 -14.15
CA LEU A 306 -16.56 6.95 -15.22
C LEU A 306 -18.06 6.71 -15.46
N CYS A 307 -18.83 6.53 -14.39
CA CYS A 307 -20.29 6.35 -14.46
C CYS A 307 -21.01 7.57 -15.05
N ALA A 308 -20.49 8.78 -14.83
CA ALA A 308 -21.15 10.01 -15.24
C ALA A 308 -20.85 10.40 -16.69
N ASP A 309 -19.59 10.31 -17.10
CA ASP A 309 -19.15 10.83 -18.40
C ASP A 309 -19.13 9.74 -19.49
N GLY A 310 -19.09 8.45 -19.13
CA GLY A 310 -19.05 7.32 -20.07
C GLY A 310 -17.87 7.37 -21.05
N ARG A 311 -16.86 8.20 -20.77
CA ARG A 311 -15.70 8.48 -21.61
C ARG A 311 -14.43 8.39 -20.78
N GLY A 312 -13.31 8.09 -21.44
CA GLY A 312 -12.00 8.01 -20.79
C GLY A 312 -11.71 6.65 -20.14
N VAL A 313 -12.31 5.57 -20.63
CA VAL A 313 -12.02 4.19 -20.17
C VAL A 313 -10.57 3.79 -20.43
N ASP A 314 -9.96 4.35 -21.48
CA ASP A 314 -8.54 4.16 -21.82
C ASP A 314 -7.60 4.77 -20.77
N ASN A 315 -8.02 5.84 -20.10
CA ASN A 315 -7.26 6.48 -19.03
C ASN A 315 -8.18 7.04 -17.92
N PRO A 316 -8.77 6.15 -17.10
CA PRO A 316 -9.77 6.54 -16.11
C PRO A 316 -9.25 7.47 -15.02
N PHE A 317 -7.95 7.40 -14.74
CA PHE A 317 -7.34 8.23 -13.72
C PHE A 317 -7.30 9.70 -14.17
N PHE A 318 -6.70 9.97 -15.33
CA PHE A 318 -6.52 11.34 -15.78
C PHE A 318 -7.76 11.94 -16.44
N SER A 319 -8.70 11.12 -16.92
CA SER A 319 -10.01 11.62 -17.35
C SER A 319 -10.78 12.28 -16.19
N ALA A 320 -10.58 11.79 -14.96
CA ALA A 320 -11.17 12.35 -13.75
C ALA A 320 -10.44 13.61 -13.22
N VAL A 321 -9.30 14.00 -13.82
CA VAL A 321 -8.48 15.14 -13.39
C VAL A 321 -8.93 16.42 -14.09
N PRO A 322 -9.23 17.51 -13.36
CA PRO A 322 -9.50 18.81 -13.96
C PRO A 322 -8.34 19.29 -14.83
N THR A 323 -8.63 19.90 -15.98
CA THR A 323 -7.61 20.33 -16.96
C THR A 323 -6.50 21.19 -16.35
N ALA A 324 -6.84 22.06 -15.39
CA ALA A 324 -5.88 22.93 -14.69
C ALA A 324 -4.88 22.16 -13.80
N MET A 325 -5.24 20.95 -13.37
CA MET A 325 -4.44 20.12 -12.46
C MET A 325 -3.72 18.96 -13.17
N MET A 326 -3.90 18.77 -14.48
CA MET A 326 -3.27 17.67 -15.21
C MET A 326 -1.74 17.67 -15.05
N TRP A 327 -1.06 18.78 -15.35
CA TRP A 327 0.41 18.85 -15.23
C TRP A 327 0.92 18.61 -13.79
N PRO A 328 0.39 19.29 -12.75
CA PRO A 328 0.74 18.97 -11.37
C PRO A 328 0.54 17.50 -11.02
N MET A 329 -0.59 16.92 -11.46
CA MET A 329 -0.93 15.54 -11.14
C MET A 329 -0.04 14.54 -11.87
N THR A 330 0.30 14.80 -13.14
CA THR A 330 1.23 13.98 -13.92
C THR A 330 2.63 14.00 -13.32
N ILE A 331 3.14 15.17 -12.94
CA ILE A 331 4.47 15.26 -12.30
C ILE A 331 4.46 14.48 -10.99
N LEU A 332 3.42 14.66 -10.16
CA LEU A 332 3.32 13.95 -8.89
C LEU A 332 3.17 12.43 -9.08
N ALA A 333 2.41 12.00 -10.09
CA ALA A 333 2.25 10.59 -10.46
C ALA A 333 3.57 9.98 -10.93
N VAL A 334 4.38 10.71 -11.71
CA VAL A 334 5.72 10.26 -12.10
C VAL A 334 6.62 10.17 -10.86
N LEU A 335 6.60 11.16 -9.97
CA LEU A 335 7.39 11.12 -8.74
C LEU A 335 6.99 9.94 -7.84
N ALA A 336 5.68 9.67 -7.69
CA ALA A 336 5.17 8.55 -6.92
C ALA A 336 5.50 7.20 -7.57
N GLY A 337 5.35 7.09 -8.90
CA GLY A 337 5.56 5.86 -9.67
C GLY A 337 7.01 5.38 -9.76
N VAL A 338 7.99 6.20 -9.37
CA VAL A 338 9.40 5.80 -9.32
C VAL A 338 9.95 5.68 -7.90
N ILE A 339 9.13 5.93 -6.88
CA ILE A 339 9.50 5.56 -5.51
C ILE A 339 9.55 4.03 -5.46
N PRO A 340 10.70 3.44 -5.08
CA PRO A 340 10.96 2.03 -5.33
C PRO A 340 9.92 1.12 -4.69
N SER A 341 9.51 0.09 -5.46
CA SER A 341 9.04 -1.16 -4.91
C SER A 341 10.24 -1.83 -4.19
N PRO A 342 10.04 -2.40 -2.98
CA PRO A 342 11.12 -2.91 -2.12
C PRO A 342 12.04 -3.95 -2.78
N ALA A 343 11.62 -4.55 -3.89
CA ALA A 343 12.39 -5.53 -4.64
C ALA A 343 13.63 -4.98 -5.38
N VAL A 344 13.85 -3.66 -5.40
CA VAL A 344 15.02 -3.01 -6.04
C VAL A 344 16.06 -2.50 -5.02
N ILE A 345 15.77 -2.57 -3.72
CA ILE A 345 16.68 -2.10 -2.64
C ILE A 345 17.57 -3.22 -2.15
#